data_AF-A0A942M646-F1
#
_entry.id   AF-A0A942M646-F1
#
_cell.length_a   1.000
_cell.length_b   1.000
_cell.length_c   1.000
_cell.angle_alpha   90.00
_cell.angle_beta   90.00
_cell.angle_gamma   90.00
#
_symmetry.space_group_name_H-M   'P 1'
#
loop_
_entity.id
_entity.type
_entity.pdbx_description
1 polymer ?
#
loop_
_entity_poly.entity_id
_entity_poly.type
_entity_poly.pdbx_seq_one_letter_code
_entity_poly.pdbx_strand_id
1 'polypeptide(L)'
;MRTIKYNGHTIEIKALGTEKVLYDGREVSRKNSFFGATHTFRAREDSKQVQYEVKIGLKWIWWLRWFRTWCEVKRNGEIIFTDR
;
A
#
# COMPACT_ATOMS: atom_id res chain seq x y z
N MET A 1 -7.23 8.35 0.61
CA MET A 1 -6.73 7.36 1.59
C MET A 1 -7.39 6.03 1.26
N ARG A 2 -6.65 4.93 1.30
CA ARG A 2 -7.19 3.57 1.08
C ARG A 2 -7.01 2.75 2.33
N THR A 3 -7.99 1.93 2.66
CA THR A 3 -7.97 1.04 3.82
C THR A 3 -8.31 -0.37 3.35
N ILE A 4 -7.40 -1.30 3.56
CA ILE A 4 -7.56 -2.71 3.23
C ILE A 4 -7.69 -3.48 4.55
N LYS A 5 -8.70 -4.33 4.66
CA LYS A 5 -8.87 -5.24 5.80
C LYS A 5 -8.57 -6.66 5.33
N TYR A 6 -7.65 -7.35 6.00
CA TYR A 6 -7.25 -8.71 5.65
C TYR A 6 -6.83 -9.48 6.89
N ASN A 7 -7.35 -10.70 7.08
CA ASN A 7 -7.08 -11.55 8.25
C ASN A 7 -7.21 -10.83 9.61
N GLY A 8 -8.21 -9.95 9.76
CA GLY A 8 -8.42 -9.18 11.00
C GLY A 8 -7.49 -7.98 11.18
N HIS A 9 -6.49 -7.80 10.31
CA HIS A 9 -5.59 -6.66 10.31
C HIS A 9 -6.01 -5.58 9.31
N THR A 10 -5.59 -4.35 9.57
CA THR A 10 -5.90 -3.19 8.74
C THR A 10 -4.64 -2.57 8.16
N ILE A 11 -4.62 -2.37 6.84
CA ILE A 11 -3.54 -1.71 6.11
C ILE A 11 -4.09 -0.39 5.54
N GLU A 12 -3.58 0.73 6.02
CA GLU A 12 -3.96 2.06 5.54
C GLU A 12 -2.86 2.66 4.67
N ILE A 13 -3.25 3.17 3.51
CA ILE A 13 -2.35 3.75 2.51
C ILE A 13 -2.76 5.20 2.25
N LYS A 14 -1.82 6.10 2.51
CA LYS A 14 -1.89 7.52 2.11
C LYS A 14 -0.89 7.71 0.98
N ALA A 15 -1.35 8.11 -0.21
CA ALA A 15 -0.57 8.07 -1.45
C ALA A 15 -0.34 9.47 -2.09
N LEU A 16 -0.63 10.56 -1.37
CA LEU A 16 -0.52 11.92 -1.90
C LEU A 16 0.63 12.67 -1.22
N GLY A 17 1.64 13.06 -2.02
CA GLY A 17 2.81 13.85 -1.62
C GLY A 17 3.80 13.07 -0.76
N THR A 18 3.41 12.78 0.49
CA THR A 18 4.15 11.90 1.39
C THR A 18 3.38 10.61 1.53
N GLU A 19 3.91 9.55 0.93
CA GLU A 19 3.36 8.22 1.02
C GLU A 19 3.57 7.64 2.43
N LYS A 20 2.49 7.13 3.01
CA LYS A 20 2.51 6.48 4.32
C LYS A 20 1.73 5.19 4.27
N VAL A 21 2.29 4.16 4.90
CA VAL A 21 1.64 2.88 5.12
C VAL A 21 1.51 2.68 6.62
N LEU A 22 0.29 2.44 7.09
CA LEU A 22 0.01 2.08 8.47
C LEU A 22 -0.52 0.64 8.51
N TYR A 23 -0.06 -0.13 9.50
CA TYR A 23 -0.55 -1.47 9.81
C TYR A 23 -1.13 -1.44 11.22
N ASP A 24 -2.42 -1.76 11.36
CA ASP A 24 -3.20 -1.65 12.61
C ASP A 24 -3.01 -0.28 13.30
N GLY A 25 -3.07 0.79 12.51
CA GLY A 25 -2.90 2.18 12.97
C GLY A 25 -1.46 2.60 13.29
N ARG A 26 -0.46 1.71 13.17
CA ARG A 26 0.96 2.05 13.36
C ARG A 26 1.64 2.34 12.04
N GLU A 27 2.34 3.46 11.94
CA GLU A 27 3.16 3.80 10.76
C GLU A 27 4.30 2.78 10.62
N VAL A 28 4.24 1.95 9.57
CA VAL A 28 5.27 0.93 9.27
C VAL A 28 6.19 1.37 8.15
N SER A 29 5.77 2.35 7.34
CA SER A 29 6.61 2.90 6.28
C SER A 29 6.17 4.30 5.88
N ARG A 30 7.15 5.15 5.56
CA ARG A 30 6.95 6.51 5.04
C ARG A 30 7.97 6.81 3.96
N LYS A 31 7.53 7.33 2.83
CA LYS A 31 8.38 7.75 1.71
C LYS A 31 7.83 9.04 1.11
N ASN A 32 8.72 9.90 0.62
CA ASN A 32 8.32 11.03 -0.21
C ASN A 32 8.51 10.62 -1.66
N SER A 33 7.43 10.52 -2.42
CA SER A 33 7.51 10.24 -3.85
C SER A 33 6.39 10.96 -4.60
N PHE A 34 6.71 11.41 -5.81
CA PHE A 34 5.75 12.06 -6.70
C PHE A 34 5.06 11.07 -7.64
N PHE A 35 5.69 9.94 -7.95
CA PHE A 35 5.22 8.98 -8.97
C PHE A 35 4.78 7.63 -8.40
N GLY A 36 4.87 7.45 -7.09
CA GLY A 36 4.68 6.15 -6.46
C GLY A 36 5.99 5.57 -5.92
N ALA A 37 5.91 4.86 -4.80
CA ALA A 37 6.99 4.00 -4.31
C ALA A 37 6.49 2.62 -3.90
N THR A 38 7.44 1.68 -3.79
CA THR A 38 7.19 0.39 -3.15
C THR A 38 7.58 0.48 -1.67
N HIS A 39 6.67 0.14 -0.78
CA HIS A 39 6.87 0.02 0.65
C HIS A 39 6.90 -1.46 1.02
N THR A 40 7.94 -1.88 1.74
CA THR A 40 8.06 -3.25 2.22
C THR A 40 8.22 -3.21 3.73
N PHE A 41 7.45 -4.04 4.43
CA PHE A 41 7.55 -4.16 5.88
C PHE A 41 7.27 -5.60 6.31
N ARG A 42 7.64 -5.95 7.54
CA ARG A 42 7.34 -7.25 8.13
C ARG A 42 6.40 -7.07 9.31
N ALA A 43 5.37 -7.89 9.39
CA ALA A 43 4.43 -7.97 10.51
C ALA A 43 4.51 -9.35 11.15
N ARG A 44 4.12 -9.46 12.42
CA ARG A 44 4.04 -10.73 13.14
C ARG A 44 2.56 -11.08 13.30
N GLU A 45 2.13 -12.16 12.64
CA GLU A 45 0.75 -12.68 12.66
C GLU A 45 0.81 -14.10 13.18
N ASP A 46 0.06 -14.44 14.24
CA ASP A 46 -0.03 -15.80 14.80
C ASP A 46 1.34 -16.51 14.97
N SER A 47 2.30 -15.79 15.55
CA SER A 47 3.70 -16.22 15.74
C SER A 47 4.54 -16.40 14.48
N LYS A 48 4.00 -16.17 13.27
CA LYS A 48 4.72 -16.19 12.00
C LYS A 48 5.11 -14.79 11.57
N GLN A 49 6.30 -14.66 10.97
CA GLN A 49 6.71 -13.42 10.32
C GLN A 49 6.15 -13.40 8.91
N VAL A 50 5.44 -12.32 8.58
CA VAL A 50 4.80 -12.11 7.28
C VAL A 50 5.41 -10.89 6.64
N GLN A 51 5.77 -10.98 5.37
CA GLN A 51 6.28 -9.87 4.59
C GLN A 51 5.16 -9.25 3.77
N TYR A 52 4.99 -7.95 3.93
CA TYR A 52 4.06 -7.14 3.15
C TYR A 52 4.81 -6.29 2.14
N GLU A 53 4.28 -6.21 0.92
CA GLU A 53 4.75 -5.33 -0.14
C GLU A 53 3.57 -4.49 -0.64
N VAL A 54 3.66 -3.18 -0.47
CA VAL A 54 2.67 -2.20 -0.91
C VAL A 54 3.29 -1.38 -2.03
N LYS A 55 2.83 -1.61 -3.26
CA LYS A 55 3.21 -0.79 -4.41
C LYS A 55 2.20 0.32 -4.56
N ILE A 56 2.69 1.54 -4.70
CA ILE A 56 1.90 2.70 -5.03
C ILE A 56 2.42 3.21 -6.38
N GLY A 57 1.51 3.64 -7.25
CA GLY A 57 1.88 4.26 -8.52
C GLY A 57 0.84 5.25 -9.01
N LEU A 58 1.21 5.99 -10.04
CA LEU A 58 0.30 6.85 -10.80
C LEU A 58 -0.05 6.20 -12.15
N LYS A 59 -1.31 6.35 -12.55
CA LYS A 59 -1.82 5.98 -13.87
C LYS A 59 -2.40 7.22 -14.52
N TRP A 60 -1.91 7.53 -15.71
CA TRP A 60 -2.48 8.61 -16.53
C TRP A 60 -3.78 8.14 -17.15
N ILE A 61 -4.86 8.89 -16.90
CA ILE A 61 -6.17 8.65 -17.50
C ILE A 61 -6.35 9.66 -18.62
N TRP A 62 -6.07 9.21 -19.84
CA TRP A 62 -6.07 10.05 -21.05
C TRP A 62 -7.39 10.81 -21.25
N TRP A 63 -8.53 10.15 -21.07
CA TRP A 63 -9.85 10.77 -21.32
C TRP A 63 -10.23 11.83 -20.28
N LEU A 64 -9.64 11.79 -19.07
CA LEU A 64 -9.87 12.77 -18.00
C LEU A 64 -8.74 13.82 -17.93
N ARG A 65 -7.67 13.70 -18.73
CA ARG A 65 -6.43 14.48 -18.59
C ARG A 65 -5.95 14.56 -17.14
N TRP A 66 -6.05 13.45 -16.41
CA TRP A 66 -5.81 13.41 -14.97
C TRP A 66 -5.02 12.18 -14.53
N PHE A 67 -4.25 12.31 -13.44
CA PHE A 67 -3.55 11.19 -12.82
C PHE A 67 -4.42 10.56 -11.72
N ARG A 68 -4.57 9.24 -11.75
CA ARG A 68 -5.16 8.47 -10.65
C ARG A 68 -4.08 7.65 -9.98
N THR A 69 -4.01 7.69 -8.65
CA THR A 69 -3.15 6.77 -7.90
C THR A 69 -3.74 5.35 -7.96
N TRP A 70 -2.89 4.34 -7.99
CA TRP A 70 -3.26 2.94 -7.81
C TRP A 70 -2.35 2.33 -6.74
N CYS A 71 -2.78 1.24 -6.13
CA CYS A 71 -1.92 0.45 -5.27
C CYS A 71 -2.19 -1.05 -5.38
N GLU A 72 -1.14 -1.81 -5.11
CA GLU A 72 -1.16 -3.27 -5.04
C GLU A 72 -0.54 -3.68 -3.70
N VAL A 73 -1.19 -4.59 -2.99
CA VAL A 73 -0.73 -5.12 -1.71
C VAL A 73 -0.51 -6.61 -1.86
N LYS A 74 0.72 -7.05 -1.55
CA LYS A 74 1.09 -8.46 -1.47
C LYS A 74 1.43 -8.87 -0.06
N ARG A 75 1.10 -10.10 0.28
CA ARG A 75 1.42 -10.79 1.54
C ARG A 75 2.20 -12.05 1.19
N ASN A 76 3.45 -12.16 1.63
CA ASN A 76 4.35 -13.27 1.30
C ASN A 76 4.42 -13.58 -0.20
N GLY A 77 4.32 -12.55 -1.05
CA GLY A 77 4.33 -12.69 -2.52
C GLY A 77 2.95 -12.86 -3.17
N GLU A 78 1.91 -13.22 -2.41
CA GLU A 78 0.54 -13.36 -2.90
C GLU A 78 -0.19 -12.02 -2.91
N ILE A 79 -0.89 -11.70 -4.00
CA ILE A 79 -1.68 -10.45 -4.10
C ILE A 79 -2.94 -10.61 -3.25
N ILE A 80 -3.07 -9.79 -2.20
CA ILE A 80 -4.27 -9.73 -1.37
C ILE A 80 -5.20 -8.57 -1.76
N PHE A 81 -4.67 -7.58 -2.47
CA PHE A 81 -5.43 -6.44 -2.98
C PHE A 81 -4.73 -5.81 -4.19
N THR A 82 -5.51 -5.41 -5.19
CA THR A 82 -5.03 -4.56 -6.29
C THR A 82 -6.17 -3.72 -6.85
N ASP A 83 -5.89 -2.46 -7.15
CA ASP A 83 -6.84 -1.56 -7.84
C ASP A 83 -6.23 -0.86 -9.08
N ARG A 84 -5.20 -1.51 -9.63
CA ARG A 84 -4.47 -1.12 -10.85
C ARG A 84 -5.35 -1.06 -12.11
#